data_AF-A0A4Q7YXR5-F1
#
_entry.id   AF-A0A4Q7YXR5-F1
#
_cell.length_a   1.000
_cell.length_b   1.000
_cell.length_c   1.000
_cell.angle_alpha   90.00
_cell.angle_beta   90.00
_cell.angle_gamma   90.00
#
_symmetry.space_group_name_H-M   'P 1'
#
loop_
_entity.id
_entity.type
_entity.pdbx_description
1 polymer ?
#
loop_
_entity_poly.entity_id
_entity_poly.type
_entity_poly.pdbx_seq_one_letter_code
_entity_poly.pdbx_strand_id
1 'polypeptide(L)'
;MCDKKNNSIFHAQQPSVERVAEFMTIAERELAAFYEAVFRRYGLREARKAAQDWIEELETMDWPTDWALPNWRRVTIGAADCLSFRIIDHSPSP
;
A
#
# COMPACT_ATOMS: atom_id res chain seq x y z
N MET A 1 -50.44 -17.34 14.68
CA MET A 1 -49.06 -17.24 15.17
C MET A 1 -48.15 -17.21 13.96
N CYS A 2 -47.37 -16.15 13.80
CA CYS A 2 -46.42 -16.00 12.70
C CYS A 2 -45.08 -16.59 13.13
N ASP A 3 -44.67 -17.71 12.55
CA ASP A 3 -43.30 -18.21 12.69
C ASP A 3 -42.52 -17.91 11.41
N LYS A 4 -42.02 -16.68 11.37
CA LYS A 4 -41.03 -16.23 10.39
C LYS A 4 -39.68 -16.81 10.81
N LYS A 5 -39.34 -17.99 10.29
CA LYS A 5 -38.05 -18.62 10.55
C LYS A 5 -37.00 -17.89 9.71
N ASN A 6 -36.28 -16.99 10.39
CA ASN A 6 -35.25 -16.13 9.84
C ASN A 6 -34.19 -16.95 9.06
N ASN A 7 -33.93 -16.50 7.83
CA ASN A 7 -32.82 -16.94 6.98
C ASN A 7 -31.49 -16.73 7.70
N SER A 8 -30.95 -17.79 8.29
CA SER A 8 -29.67 -17.78 9.01
C SER A 8 -28.49 -18.26 8.15
N ILE A 9 -28.46 -17.93 6.85
CA ILE A 9 -27.41 -18.43 5.94
C ILE A 9 -26.74 -17.32 5.10
N PHE A 10 -27.18 -16.05 5.21
CA PHE A 10 -26.72 -15.02 4.26
C PHE A 10 -25.60 -14.07 4.73
N HIS A 11 -25.01 -14.23 5.92
CA HIS A 11 -24.09 -13.20 6.45
C HIS A 11 -22.64 -13.60 6.76
N ALA A 12 -22.18 -14.82 6.41
CA ALA A 12 -20.82 -15.23 6.78
C ALA A 12 -19.74 -15.07 5.68
N GLN A 13 -20.07 -14.72 4.43
CA GLN A 13 -19.10 -14.84 3.32
C GLN A 13 -19.02 -13.68 2.32
N GLN A 14 -19.79 -12.59 2.49
CA GLN A 14 -19.62 -11.38 1.67
C GLN A 14 -18.57 -10.33 2.12
N PRO A 15 -17.95 -10.34 3.32
CA PRO A 15 -17.08 -9.24 3.76
C PRO A 15 -15.62 -9.27 3.24
N SER A 16 -15.25 -10.18 2.33
CA SER A 16 -13.85 -10.32 1.88
C SER A 16 -13.51 -9.51 0.63
N VAL A 17 -14.37 -9.48 -0.39
CA VAL A 17 -14.07 -8.82 -1.69
C VAL A 17 -14.08 -7.29 -1.57
N GLU A 18 -15.08 -6.73 -0.89
CA GLU A 18 -15.18 -5.28 -0.66
C GLU A 18 -13.96 -4.76 0.10
N ARG A 19 -13.50 -5.52 1.11
CA ARG A 19 -12.34 -5.15 1.90
C ARG A 19 -11.03 -5.24 1.11
N VAL A 20 -10.87 -6.23 0.24
CA VAL A 20 -9.73 -6.28 -0.70
C VAL A 20 -9.75 -5.06 -1.63
N ALA A 21 -10.92 -4.67 -2.14
CA ALA A 21 -11.05 -3.48 -2.98
C ALA A 21 -10.73 -2.18 -2.23
N GLU A 22 -11.14 -2.06 -0.96
CA GLU A 22 -10.75 -0.95 -0.08
C GLU A 22 -9.24 -0.89 0.11
N PHE A 23 -8.58 -2.03 0.39
CA PHE A 23 -7.13 -2.10 0.53
C PHE A 23 -6.41 -1.72 -0.76
N MET A 24 -6.87 -2.20 -1.92
CA MET A 24 -6.33 -1.81 -3.23
C MET A 24 -6.47 -0.31 -3.46
N THR A 25 -7.61 0.28 -3.13
CA THR A 25 -7.85 1.72 -3.30
C THR A 25 -6.92 2.55 -2.41
N ILE A 26 -6.67 2.10 -1.18
CA ILE A 26 -5.74 2.78 -0.27
C ILE A 26 -4.30 2.64 -0.77
N ALA A 27 -3.89 1.42 -1.16
CA ALA A 27 -2.57 1.14 -1.72
C ALA A 27 -2.26 2.04 -2.92
N GLU A 28 -3.19 2.13 -3.87
CA GLU A 28 -3.07 2.96 -5.07
C GLU A 28 -2.90 4.44 -4.71
N ARG A 29 -3.68 4.96 -3.76
CA ARG A 29 -3.58 6.36 -3.30
C ARG A 29 -2.25 6.65 -2.63
N GLU A 30 -1.78 5.77 -1.75
CA GLU A 30 -0.50 5.91 -1.06
C GLU A 30 0.68 5.90 -2.06
N LEU A 31 0.67 4.93 -2.98
CA LEU A 31 1.69 4.84 -4.04
C LEU A 31 1.66 6.07 -4.96
N ALA A 32 0.48 6.51 -5.40
CA ALA A 32 0.34 7.68 -6.26
C ALA A 32 0.87 8.96 -5.59
N ALA A 33 0.51 9.17 -4.32
CA ALA A 33 0.99 10.32 -3.55
C ALA A 33 2.52 10.29 -3.38
N PHE A 34 3.09 9.12 -3.06
CA PHE A 34 4.53 8.95 -2.93
C PHE A 34 5.25 9.17 -4.27
N TYR A 35 4.78 8.54 -5.35
CA TYR A 35 5.32 8.70 -6.69
C TYR A 35 5.31 10.17 -7.13
N GLU A 36 4.20 10.88 -6.92
CA GLU A 36 4.09 12.29 -7.29
C GLU A 36 5.08 13.17 -6.50
N ALA A 37 5.23 12.92 -5.20
CA ALA A 37 6.19 13.64 -4.37
C ALA A 37 7.63 13.42 -4.86
N VAL A 38 8.02 12.18 -5.14
CA VAL A 38 9.35 11.84 -5.66
C VAL A 38 9.54 12.40 -7.06
N PHE A 39 8.54 12.33 -7.93
CA PHE A 39 8.58 12.90 -9.27
C PHE A 39 8.84 14.40 -9.25
N ARG A 40 8.10 15.15 -8.43
CA ARG A 40 8.27 16.60 -8.29
C ARG A 40 9.63 16.98 -7.75
N ARG A 41 10.25 16.14 -6.90
CA ARG A 41 11.51 16.46 -6.22
C ARG A 41 12.76 15.96 -6.96
N TYR A 42 12.71 14.77 -7.56
CA TYR A 42 13.87 14.06 -8.10
C TYR A 42 13.70 13.63 -9.57
N GLY A 43 12.53 13.89 -10.16
CA GLY A 43 12.23 13.63 -11.57
C GLY A 43 11.77 12.20 -11.87
N LEU A 44 11.40 11.97 -13.13
CA LEU A 44 10.74 10.75 -13.61
C LEU A 44 11.51 9.46 -13.31
N ARG A 45 12.82 9.47 -13.49
CA ARG A 45 13.64 8.27 -13.32
C ARG A 45 13.61 7.77 -11.88
N GLU A 46 13.77 8.68 -10.92
CA GLU A 46 13.79 8.32 -9.51
C GLU A 46 12.38 8.01 -8.99
N ALA A 47 11.34 8.67 -9.53
CA ALA A 47 9.95 8.32 -9.22
C ALA A 47 9.59 6.88 -9.63
N ARG A 48 10.02 6.46 -10.83
CA ARG A 48 9.81 5.08 -11.31
C ARG A 48 10.52 4.05 -10.44
N LYS A 49 11.78 4.31 -10.08
CA LYS A 49 12.53 3.43 -9.16
C LYS A 49 11.89 3.38 -7.78
N ALA A 50 11.50 4.53 -7.23
CA ALA A 50 10.85 4.59 -5.92
C ALA A 50 9.48 3.88 -5.90
N ALA A 51 8.72 3.93 -7.00
CA ALA A 51 7.49 3.14 -7.11
C ALA A 51 7.77 1.63 -7.15
N GLN A 52 8.86 1.21 -7.81
CA GLN A 52 9.29 -0.19 -7.79
C GLN A 52 9.70 -0.62 -6.38
N ASP A 53 10.54 0.19 -5.70
CA ASP A 53 10.94 -0.04 -4.30
C ASP A 53 9.69 -0.17 -3.39
N TRP A 54 8.67 0.66 -3.61
CA TRP A 54 7.40 0.60 -2.86
C TRP A 54 6.60 -0.69 -3.11
N ILE A 55 6.57 -1.18 -4.35
CA ILE A 55 5.90 -2.45 -4.66
C ILE A 55 6.66 -3.62 -4.00
N GLU A 56 7.98 -3.61 -4.01
CA GLU A 56 8.81 -4.65 -3.36
C GLU A 56 8.62 -4.65 -1.82
N GLU A 57 8.54 -3.47 -1.20
CA GLU A 57 8.20 -3.32 0.22
C GLU A 57 6.78 -3.80 0.54
N LEU A 58 5.83 -3.63 -0.39
CA LEU A 58 4.47 -4.14 -0.22
C LEU A 58 4.43 -5.67 -0.29
N GLU A 59 5.19 -6.28 -1.20
CA GLU A 59 5.29 -7.73 -1.36
C GLU A 59 5.91 -8.40 -0.13
N THR A 60 6.79 -7.69 0.58
CA THR A 60 7.44 -8.18 1.81
C THR A 60 6.73 -7.77 3.10
N MET A 61 5.59 -7.05 3.01
CA MET A 61 4.80 -6.68 4.18
C MET A 61 4.29 -7.93 4.90
N ASP A 62 4.41 -7.93 6.23
CA ASP A 62 3.68 -8.85 7.11
C ASP A 62 2.17 -8.51 7.07
N TRP A 63 1.45 -9.10 6.12
CA TRP A 63 0.03 -8.84 5.92
C TRP A 63 -0.78 -9.25 7.16
N PRO A 64 -1.71 -8.39 7.63
CA PRO A 64 -2.52 -8.70 8.80
C PRO A 64 -3.45 -9.89 8.56
N THR A 65 -3.40 -10.88 9.46
CA THR A 65 -4.18 -12.13 9.35
C THR A 65 -5.69 -11.94 9.54
N ASP A 66 -6.10 -10.94 10.32
CA ASP A 66 -7.50 -10.72 10.74
C ASP A 66 -8.20 -9.59 9.99
N TRP A 67 -7.78 -9.31 8.76
CA TRP A 67 -8.33 -8.20 7.96
C TRP A 67 -8.21 -6.82 8.65
N ALA A 68 -7.23 -6.67 9.54
CA ALA A 68 -6.87 -5.39 10.13
C ALA A 68 -6.30 -4.45 9.06
N LEU A 69 -6.22 -3.15 9.36
CA LEU A 69 -5.65 -2.18 8.43
C LEU A 69 -4.17 -2.50 8.17
N PRO A 70 -3.74 -2.71 6.91
CA PRO A 70 -2.34 -2.89 6.57
C PRO A 70 -1.52 -1.65 6.94
N ASN A 71 -0.26 -1.84 7.32
CA ASN A 71 0.63 -0.74 7.68
C ASN A 71 1.25 -0.11 6.43
N TRP A 72 0.43 0.61 5.65
CA TRP A 72 0.86 1.30 4.43
C TRP A 72 2.02 2.28 4.68
N ARG A 73 2.04 2.90 5.85
CA ARG A 73 3.11 3.81 6.25
C ARG A 73 4.48 3.10 6.29
N ARG A 74 4.54 1.85 6.75
CA ARG A 74 5.79 1.07 6.75
C ARG A 74 6.34 0.91 5.34
N VAL A 75 5.49 0.58 4.36
CA VAL A 75 5.87 0.42 2.95
C VAL A 75 6.45 1.72 2.40
N THR A 76 5.75 2.83 2.61
CA THR A 76 6.20 4.14 2.14
C THR A 76 7.51 4.57 2.78
N ILE A 77 7.73 4.24 4.07
CA ILE A 77 9.00 4.52 4.75
C ILE A 77 10.14 3.65 4.18
N GLY A 78 9.92 2.36 3.96
CA GLY A 78 10.93 1.47 3.37
C GLY A 78 11.38 1.94 1.99
N ALA A 79 10.42 2.27 1.13
CA ALA A 79 10.72 2.80 -0.21
C ALA A 79 11.44 4.15 -0.16
N ALA A 80 11.09 5.01 0.79
CA ALA A 80 11.77 6.29 0.99
C ALA A 80 13.21 6.11 1.49
N ASP A 81 13.46 5.09 2.31
CA ASP A 81 14.81 4.73 2.79
C ASP A 81 15.69 4.28 1.61
N CYS A 82 15.19 3.37 0.76
CA CYS A 82 15.86 2.94 -0.49
C CYS A 82 16.16 4.13 -1.41
N LEU A 83 15.21 5.04 -1.59
CA LEU A 83 15.42 6.28 -2.34
C LEU A 83 16.51 7.14 -1.69
N SER A 84 16.53 7.25 -0.36
CA SER A 84 17.48 8.08 0.36
C SER A 84 18.92 7.61 0.13
N PHE A 85 19.20 6.30 0.25
CA PHE A 85 20.51 5.73 -0.06
C PHE A 85 20.94 6.04 -1.49
N ARG A 86 20.02 5.84 -2.44
CA ARG A 86 20.28 6.11 -3.85
C ARG A 86 20.60 7.57 -4.12
N ILE A 87 19.90 8.52 -3.51
CA ILE A 87 20.18 9.95 -3.71
C ILE A 87 21.48 10.38 -3.03
N ILE A 88 21.79 9.83 -1.85
CA ILE A 88 23.03 10.13 -1.12
C ILE A 88 24.25 9.62 -1.89
N ASP A 89 24.20 8.38 -2.43
CA ASP A 89 25.29 7.79 -3.21
C ASP A 89 25.57 8.54 -4.51
N HIS A 90 24.57 9.25 -5.06
CA HIS A 90 24.71 10.06 -6.27
C HIS A 90 24.99 11.54 -5.99
N SER A 91 25.16 11.93 -4.71
CA SER A 91 25.56 13.29 -4.38
C SER A 91 27.04 13.48 -4.74
N PRO A 92 27.41 14.50 -5.55
CA PRO A 92 28.82 14.85 -5.68
C PRO A 92 29.35 15.20 -4.28
N SER A 93 30.52 14.63 -3.92
CA SER A 93 31.24 15.03 -2.72
C SER A 93 31.42 16.55 -2.71
N PRO A 94 31.28 17.23 -1.55
CA PRO A 94 31.51 18.67 -1.44
C PRO A 94 32.92 19.06 -1.89
#